data_AF-A0A317ZHW7-F1
#
_entry.id   AF-A0A317ZHW7-F1
#
_cell.length_a   1.000
_cell.length_b   1.000
_cell.length_c   1.000
_cell.angle_alpha   90.00
_cell.angle_beta   90.00
_cell.angle_gamma   90.00
#
_symmetry.space_group_name_H-M   'P 1'
#
loop_
_entity.id
_entity.type
_entity.pdbx_description
1 polymer ?
#
loop_
_entity_poly.entity_id
_entity_poly.type
_entity_poly.pdbx_seq_one_letter_code
_entity_poly.pdbx_strand_id
1 'polypeptide(L)'
;MGKATAAIKEAYLFDGSTSQAVLLPSRNFSDVVELPAGELTIGILPEARSQGEGFPKGTSTIKLAAEITDFLLLVDRDPDVSDTHLKLTLIDISNDRLKAGETLWINYTPHPVTANLGKDKLSIPPMRRAIHRPSLEKSAYYKAEFTYQPTSDGDFQPIMRKSWWFDATSRNLGFIVETNARLPKIYSIRDHRD
;
A
#
# COMPACT_ATOMS: atom_id res chain seq x y z
N MET A 1 28.12 -7.24 -4.40
CA MET A 1 27.48 -6.76 -3.16
C MET A 1 27.19 -5.28 -3.33
N GLY A 2 25.95 -4.92 -3.66
CA GLY A 2 25.55 -3.51 -3.77
C GLY A 2 25.47 -2.89 -2.38
N LYS A 3 25.98 -1.66 -2.22
CA LYS A 3 25.80 -0.87 -0.99
C LYS A 3 24.30 -0.74 -0.72
N ALA A 4 23.86 -1.06 0.49
CA ALA A 4 22.50 -0.78 0.91
C ALA A 4 22.34 0.75 0.98
N THR A 5 21.66 1.34 -0.01
CA THR A 5 21.29 2.76 -0.02
C THR A 5 20.37 3.03 1.17
N ALA A 6 20.70 4.02 2.00
CA ALA A 6 19.92 4.38 3.18
C ALA A 6 18.45 4.63 2.80
N ALA A 7 17.52 4.18 3.65
CA ALA A 7 16.09 4.41 3.43
C ALA A 7 15.80 5.92 3.49
N ILE A 8 15.04 6.42 2.50
CA ILE A 8 14.53 7.80 2.51
C ILE A 8 13.48 7.85 3.62
N LYS A 9 13.68 8.72 4.61
CA LYS A 9 12.80 8.85 5.79
C LYS A 9 11.93 10.09 5.76
N GLU A 10 12.27 11.03 4.89
CA GLU A 10 11.60 12.31 4.73
C GLU A 10 11.63 12.68 3.24
N ALA A 11 10.55 13.29 2.79
CA ALA A 11 10.41 13.81 1.44
C ALA A 11 9.41 14.98 1.45
N TYR A 12 9.15 15.55 0.28
CA TYR A 12 8.23 16.66 0.11
C TYR A 12 7.08 16.25 -0.81
N LEU A 13 5.85 16.30 -0.31
CA LEU A 13 4.65 16.16 -1.13
C LEU A 13 4.37 17.52 -1.79
N PHE A 14 4.49 17.57 -3.11
CA PHE A 14 4.28 18.77 -3.92
C PHE A 14 2.99 18.66 -4.72
N ASP A 15 2.10 19.65 -4.59
CA ASP A 15 0.79 19.71 -5.26
C ASP A 15 0.79 20.53 -6.56
N GLY A 16 1.97 20.97 -7.02
CA GLY A 16 2.13 21.90 -8.14
C GLY A 16 2.25 23.37 -7.74
N SER A 17 1.91 23.71 -6.50
CA SER A 17 2.01 25.06 -5.94
C SER A 17 2.88 25.12 -4.69
N THR A 18 2.68 24.22 -3.74
CA THR A 18 3.39 24.19 -2.46
C THR A 18 3.88 22.80 -2.10
N SER A 19 4.98 22.75 -1.35
CA SER A 19 5.57 21.51 -0.86
C SER A 19 5.35 21.38 0.64
N GLN A 20 4.87 20.21 1.06
CA GLN A 20 4.69 19.86 2.46
C GLN A 20 5.71 18.77 2.82
N ALA A 21 6.49 18.97 3.88
CA ALA A 21 7.41 17.96 4.37
C ALA A 21 6.62 16.78 4.95
N VAL A 22 6.96 15.55 4.54
CA VAL A 22 6.28 14.33 4.96
C VAL A 22 7.29 13.31 5.46
N LEU A 23 7.00 12.73 6.61
CA LEU A 23 7.75 11.58 7.11
C LEU A 23 7.31 10.32 6.38
N LEU A 24 8.28 9.47 6.04
CA LEU A 24 8.06 8.20 5.36
C LEU A 24 8.42 7.03 6.29
N PRO A 25 7.58 6.72 7.29
CA PRO A 25 7.84 5.61 8.17
C PRO A 25 7.73 4.28 7.43
N SER A 26 8.72 3.41 7.60
CA SER A 26 8.68 2.08 7.01
C SER A 26 7.53 1.26 7.59
N ARG A 27 6.61 0.82 6.72
CA ARG A 27 5.49 -0.08 7.07
C ARG A 27 4.54 0.50 8.12
N ASN A 28 4.35 1.81 8.11
CA ASN A 28 3.36 2.48 8.94
C ASN A 28 2.77 3.68 8.18
N PHE A 29 1.73 4.31 8.73
CA PHE A 29 1.21 5.57 8.21
C PHE A 29 2.07 6.75 8.68
N SER A 30 2.21 7.75 7.82
CA SER A 30 2.61 9.09 8.21
C SER A 30 1.45 9.78 8.95
N ASP A 31 1.70 11.01 9.41
CA ASP A 31 0.62 11.92 9.75
C ASP A 31 -0.23 12.23 8.52
N VAL A 32 -1.49 12.61 8.77
CA VAL A 32 -2.43 13.03 7.72
C VAL A 32 -1.96 14.35 7.13
N VAL A 33 -2.01 14.44 5.81
CA VAL A 33 -1.67 15.66 5.07
C VAL A 33 -2.92 16.16 4.36
N GLU A 34 -3.29 17.41 4.65
CA GLU A 34 -4.40 18.08 3.98
C GLU A 34 -3.92 18.66 2.64
N LEU A 35 -4.73 18.46 1.59
CA LEU A 35 -4.47 19.00 0.26
C LEU A 35 -5.57 19.98 -0.16
N PRO A 36 -5.27 20.91 -1.07
CA PRO A 36 -6.29 21.75 -1.68
C PRO A 36 -7.39 20.92 -2.34
N ALA A 37 -8.63 21.39 -2.26
CA ALA A 37 -9.75 20.73 -2.93
C ALA A 37 -9.69 20.91 -4.46
N GLY A 38 -10.25 19.94 -5.19
CA GLY A 38 -10.38 19.97 -6.64
C GLY A 38 -9.41 19.03 -7.36
N GLU A 39 -9.38 19.13 -8.69
CA GLU A 39 -8.44 18.35 -9.50
C GLU A 39 -7.01 18.85 -9.25
N LEU A 40 -6.11 17.94 -8.91
CA LEU A 40 -4.74 18.28 -8.60
C LEU A 40 -3.77 17.21 -9.11
N THR A 41 -2.54 17.61 -9.36
CA THR A 41 -1.45 16.66 -9.62
C THR A 41 -0.46 16.75 -8.47
N ILE A 42 -0.22 15.63 -7.80
CA ILE A 42 0.77 15.53 -6.73
C ILE A 42 1.96 14.69 -7.15
N GLY A 43 3.11 14.97 -6.55
CA GLY A 43 4.31 14.16 -6.64
C GLY A 43 5.09 14.22 -5.32
N ILE A 44 5.96 13.23 -5.12
CA ILE A 44 6.85 13.20 -3.97
C ILE A 44 8.28 13.49 -4.42
N LEU A 45 8.94 14.40 -3.73
CA LEU A 45 10.22 14.99 -4.13
C LEU A 45 11.24 14.90 -3.00
N PRO A 46 12.54 14.74 -3.30
CA PRO A 46 13.59 14.75 -2.28
C PRO A 46 13.81 16.14 -1.67
N GLU A 47 13.43 17.20 -2.39
CA GLU A 47 13.64 18.60 -2.00
C GLU A 47 12.34 19.39 -2.18
N ALA A 48 12.16 20.39 -1.33
CA ALA A 48 11.02 21.30 -1.41
C ALA A 48 11.03 22.09 -2.71
N ARG A 49 9.84 22.36 -3.23
CA ARG A 49 9.60 23.18 -4.42
C ARG A 49 8.50 24.21 -4.22
N SER A 50 8.63 25.29 -4.96
CA SER A 50 7.67 26.40 -4.99
C SER A 50 6.88 26.46 -6.31
N GLN A 51 5.79 27.23 -6.29
CA GLN A 51 4.94 27.44 -7.45
C GLN A 51 5.75 28.00 -8.62
N GLY A 52 5.64 27.36 -9.79
CA GLY A 52 6.36 27.75 -11.02
C GLY A 52 7.62 26.96 -11.33
N GLU A 53 8.19 26.23 -10.36
CA GLU A 53 9.32 25.32 -10.61
C GLU A 53 8.89 24.02 -11.32
N GLY A 54 7.61 23.68 -11.21
CA GLY A 54 7.02 22.47 -11.78
C GLY A 54 7.60 21.16 -11.24
N PHE A 55 7.16 20.05 -11.81
CA PHE A 55 7.70 18.72 -11.48
C PHE A 55 9.02 18.47 -12.23
N PRO A 56 10.09 18.01 -11.56
CA PRO A 56 11.27 17.51 -12.23
C PRO A 56 10.93 16.45 -13.28
N LYS A 57 11.74 16.38 -14.32
CA LYS A 57 11.59 15.34 -15.34
C LYS A 57 11.79 13.96 -14.70
N GLY A 58 10.82 13.06 -14.90
CA GLY A 58 10.87 11.70 -14.37
C GLY A 58 10.27 11.54 -12.97
N THR A 59 9.76 12.61 -12.35
CA THR A 59 9.03 12.50 -11.08
C THR A 59 7.78 11.62 -11.24
N SER A 60 7.62 10.65 -10.34
CA SER A 60 6.37 9.92 -10.19
C SER A 60 5.29 10.87 -9.72
N THR A 61 4.27 11.08 -10.56
CA THR A 61 3.14 11.95 -10.26
C THR A 61 1.83 11.18 -10.32
N ILE A 62 0.88 11.60 -9.51
CA ILE A 62 -0.50 11.10 -9.50
C ILE A 62 -1.41 12.27 -9.79
N LYS A 63 -2.34 12.05 -10.73
CA LYS A 63 -3.49 12.92 -10.94
C LYS A 63 -4.60 12.49 -9.99
N LEU A 64 -5.07 13.40 -9.15
CA LEU A 64 -6.26 13.22 -8.33
C LEU A 64 -7.41 13.94 -9.02
N ALA A 65 -8.49 13.20 -9.24
CA ALA A 65 -9.74 13.78 -9.69
C ALA A 65 -10.46 14.45 -8.51
N ALA A 66 -11.30 15.46 -8.79
CA ALA A 66 -11.93 16.30 -7.77
C ALA A 66 -12.83 15.52 -6.80
N GLU A 67 -13.34 14.36 -7.19
CA GLU A 67 -14.17 13.48 -6.37
C GLU A 67 -13.39 12.67 -5.32
N ILE A 68 -12.05 12.61 -5.42
CA ILE A 68 -11.22 11.88 -4.48
C ILE A 68 -10.94 12.78 -3.27
N THR A 69 -11.68 12.54 -2.19
CA THR A 69 -11.60 13.37 -0.96
C THR A 69 -10.81 12.72 0.17
N ASP A 70 -10.63 11.40 0.14
CA ASP A 70 -9.81 10.65 1.11
C ASP A 70 -9.11 9.50 0.39
N PHE A 71 -7.80 9.36 0.63
CA PHE A 71 -6.96 8.39 -0.04
C PHE A 71 -5.69 8.12 0.76
N LEU A 72 -5.03 7.02 0.41
CA LEU A 72 -3.70 6.70 0.88
C LEU A 72 -2.73 6.77 -0.30
N LEU A 73 -1.52 7.23 -0.01
CA LEU A 73 -0.39 7.10 -0.92
C LEU A 73 0.51 6.00 -0.40
N LEU A 74 0.64 4.94 -1.19
CA LEU A 74 1.74 4.03 -0.98
C LEU A 74 2.97 4.60 -1.69
N VAL A 75 4.04 4.77 -0.92
CA VAL A 75 5.35 5.22 -1.39
C VAL A 75 6.29 4.02 -1.35
N ASP A 76 6.84 3.67 -2.50
CA ASP A 76 7.90 2.66 -2.62
C ASP A 76 9.06 3.22 -3.45
N ARG A 77 10.20 2.52 -3.49
CA ARG A 77 11.27 2.83 -4.43
C ARG A 77 10.86 2.44 -5.85
N ASP A 78 11.36 3.17 -6.83
CA ASP A 78 11.23 2.81 -8.24
C ASP A 78 12.51 2.11 -8.74
N PRO A 79 12.54 0.76 -8.72
CA PRO A 79 13.74 0.02 -9.12
C PRO A 79 14.07 0.17 -10.61
N ASP A 80 13.09 0.57 -11.44
CA ASP A 80 13.26 0.68 -12.89
C ASP A 80 13.96 2.01 -13.28
N VAL A 81 14.01 2.99 -12.38
CA VAL A 81 14.63 4.30 -12.60
C VAL A 81 15.91 4.47 -11.77
N SER A 82 15.80 4.43 -10.44
CA SER A 82 16.95 4.45 -9.52
C SER A 82 16.52 4.16 -8.08
N ASP A 83 17.46 3.67 -7.26
CA ASP A 83 17.25 3.44 -5.81
C ASP A 83 16.80 4.69 -5.01
N THR A 84 16.91 5.87 -5.60
CA THR A 84 16.55 7.17 -5.03
C THR A 84 15.22 7.72 -5.55
N HIS A 85 14.68 7.16 -6.63
CA HIS A 85 13.36 7.55 -7.10
C HIS A 85 12.28 6.86 -6.28
N LEU A 86 11.24 7.63 -5.96
CA LEU A 86 10.07 7.16 -5.26
C LEU A 86 8.92 7.00 -6.27
N LYS A 87 8.27 5.85 -6.21
CA LYS A 87 7.05 5.53 -6.93
C LYS A 87 5.85 5.77 -6.02
N LEU A 88 4.85 6.46 -6.55
CA LEU A 88 3.59 6.67 -5.86
C LEU A 88 2.50 5.75 -6.42
N THR A 89 1.72 5.17 -5.52
CA THR A 89 0.49 4.45 -5.87
C THR A 89 -0.68 5.01 -5.09
N LEU A 90 -1.73 5.42 -5.81
CA LEU A 90 -2.97 5.89 -5.23
C LEU A 90 -3.86 4.73 -4.77
N ILE A 91 -4.26 4.77 -3.50
CA ILE A 91 -5.34 3.95 -2.96
C ILE A 91 -6.47 4.88 -2.58
N ASP A 92 -7.42 5.04 -3.49
CA ASP A 92 -8.65 5.78 -3.22
C ASP A 92 -9.52 5.00 -2.23
N ILE A 93 -9.75 5.61 -1.08
CA ILE A 93 -10.62 5.09 0.00
C ILE A 93 -11.86 5.98 0.20
N SER A 94 -12.04 6.99 -0.66
CA SER A 94 -13.21 7.86 -0.65
C SER A 94 -14.48 7.07 -0.93
N ASN A 95 -15.63 7.67 -0.61
CA ASN A 95 -16.95 7.17 -1.00
C ASN A 95 -17.14 5.68 -0.70
N ASP A 96 -16.83 5.25 0.52
CA ASP A 96 -17.11 3.88 0.97
C ASP A 96 -16.36 2.76 0.23
N ARG A 97 -15.30 3.10 -0.54
CA ARG A 97 -14.54 2.11 -1.34
C ARG A 97 -13.76 1.11 -0.49
N LEU A 98 -13.36 1.50 0.72
CA LEU A 98 -12.82 0.62 1.74
C LEU A 98 -13.44 1.00 3.09
N LYS A 99 -14.24 0.10 3.67
CA LYS A 99 -14.98 0.36 4.91
C LYS A 99 -14.24 -0.14 6.13
N ALA A 100 -14.60 0.39 7.30
CA ALA A 100 -14.21 -0.21 8.57
C ALA A 100 -14.66 -1.67 8.61
N GLY A 101 -13.77 -2.55 9.06
CA GLY A 101 -13.98 -3.99 9.05
C GLY A 101 -13.71 -4.68 7.70
N GLU A 102 -13.30 -3.94 6.66
CA GLU A 102 -12.78 -4.54 5.43
C GLU A 102 -11.25 -4.57 5.44
N THR A 103 -10.68 -5.50 4.65
CA THR A 103 -9.23 -5.56 4.41
C THR A 103 -8.93 -5.43 2.92
N LEU A 104 -8.19 -4.39 2.53
CA LEU A 104 -7.59 -4.32 1.21
C LEU A 104 -6.27 -5.10 1.22
N TRP A 105 -6.25 -6.22 0.50
CA TRP A 105 -5.05 -6.99 0.26
C TRP A 105 -4.38 -6.55 -1.03
N ILE A 106 -3.07 -6.33 -0.98
CA ILE A 106 -2.25 -5.94 -2.13
C ILE A 106 -1.14 -6.96 -2.30
N ASN A 107 -1.11 -7.60 -3.47
CA ASN A 107 -0.10 -8.58 -3.82
C ASN A 107 0.95 -7.95 -4.73
N TYR A 108 2.16 -7.77 -4.19
CA TYR A 108 3.34 -7.27 -4.90
C TYR A 108 4.21 -8.39 -5.48
N THR A 109 3.73 -9.63 -5.46
CA THR A 109 4.44 -10.75 -6.05
C THR A 109 3.99 -10.98 -7.50
N PRO A 110 4.86 -11.55 -8.35
CA PRO A 110 4.50 -11.91 -9.72
C PRO A 110 3.62 -13.17 -9.81
N HIS A 111 3.14 -13.70 -8.68
CA HIS A 111 2.42 -14.96 -8.60
C HIS A 111 1.12 -14.83 -7.80
N PRO A 112 0.11 -15.68 -8.05
CA PRO A 112 -1.14 -15.62 -7.32
C PRO A 112 -0.94 -16.02 -5.87
N VAL A 113 -1.70 -15.37 -4.99
CA VAL A 113 -1.81 -15.74 -3.57
C VAL A 113 -3.26 -16.10 -3.29
N THR A 114 -3.47 -17.24 -2.66
CA THR A 114 -4.79 -17.61 -2.13
C THR A 114 -4.75 -17.66 -0.62
N ALA A 115 -5.87 -17.38 0.03
CA ALA A 115 -5.96 -17.41 1.48
C ALA A 115 -7.26 -18.05 1.94
N ASN A 116 -7.17 -18.87 3.00
CA ASN A 116 -8.30 -19.22 3.84
C ASN A 116 -8.25 -18.30 5.07
N LEU A 117 -9.25 -17.43 5.21
CA LEU A 117 -9.37 -16.43 6.27
C LEU A 117 -10.59 -16.78 7.12
N GLY A 118 -10.37 -17.65 8.12
CA GLY A 118 -11.46 -18.25 8.89
C GLY A 118 -12.29 -19.19 8.01
N LYS A 119 -13.54 -18.80 7.75
CA LYS A 119 -14.44 -19.54 6.84
C LYS A 119 -14.40 -19.00 5.40
N ASP A 120 -13.78 -17.85 5.19
CA ASP A 120 -13.78 -17.16 3.92
C ASP A 120 -12.59 -17.61 3.06
N LYS A 121 -12.76 -17.59 1.75
CA LYS A 121 -11.68 -17.82 0.78
C LYS A 121 -11.42 -16.54 0.01
N LEU A 122 -10.14 -16.25 -0.21
CA LEU A 122 -9.68 -15.08 -0.96
C LEU A 122 -8.66 -15.54 -2.01
N SER A 123 -8.74 -14.96 -3.21
CA SER A 123 -7.70 -15.08 -4.23
C SER A 123 -7.26 -13.68 -4.65
N ILE A 124 -5.96 -13.45 -4.64
CA ILE A 124 -5.33 -12.17 -4.97
C ILE A 124 -4.39 -12.43 -6.16
N PRO A 125 -4.76 -11.99 -7.37
CA PRO A 125 -3.92 -12.21 -8.55
C PRO A 125 -2.53 -11.54 -8.42
N PRO A 126 -1.56 -11.94 -9.25
CA PRO A 126 -0.25 -11.28 -9.33
C PRO A 126 -0.36 -9.78 -9.55
N MET A 127 0.40 -8.97 -8.80
CA MET A 127 0.46 -7.51 -9.00
C MET A 127 -0.92 -6.83 -8.95
N ARG A 128 -1.89 -7.41 -8.22
CA ARG A 128 -3.26 -6.91 -8.08
C ARG A 128 -3.66 -6.72 -6.61
N ARG A 129 -4.83 -6.11 -6.43
CA ARG A 129 -5.47 -5.88 -5.14
C ARG A 129 -6.82 -6.58 -5.07
N ALA A 130 -7.23 -6.97 -3.87
CA ALA A 130 -8.54 -7.54 -3.60
C ALA A 130 -9.06 -7.07 -2.24
N ILE A 131 -10.35 -6.76 -2.14
CA ILE A 131 -11.00 -6.43 -0.88
C ILE A 131 -11.57 -7.72 -0.30
N HIS A 132 -11.18 -8.03 0.94
CA HIS A 132 -11.80 -9.07 1.75
C HIS A 132 -12.78 -8.42 2.72
N ARG A 133 -14.00 -8.96 2.76
CA ARG A 133 -15.06 -8.61 3.70
C ARG A 133 -15.25 -9.81 4.64
N PRO A 134 -14.62 -9.81 5.82
CA PRO A 134 -14.76 -10.89 6.76
C PRO A 134 -16.22 -11.14 7.14
N SER A 135 -16.60 -12.40 7.31
CA SER A 135 -17.89 -12.79 7.87
C SER A 135 -18.02 -12.54 9.39
N LEU A 136 -17.00 -11.96 10.02
CA LEU A 136 -16.96 -11.63 11.44
C LEU A 136 -17.61 -10.27 11.70
N GLU A 137 -18.54 -10.22 12.66
CA GLU A 137 -19.23 -8.97 13.04
C GLU A 137 -18.43 -8.10 14.02
N LYS A 138 -17.42 -8.66 14.70
CA LYS A 138 -16.63 -7.99 15.74
C LYS A 138 -15.16 -8.33 15.62
N SER A 139 -14.30 -7.44 16.13
CA SER A 139 -12.85 -7.65 16.17
C SER A 139 -12.52 -8.95 16.93
N ALA A 140 -11.77 -9.84 16.28
CA ALA A 140 -11.49 -11.17 16.80
C ALA A 140 -10.29 -11.81 16.10
N TYR A 141 -9.72 -12.83 16.73
CA TYR A 141 -8.74 -13.69 16.07
C TYR A 141 -9.43 -14.74 15.20
N TYR A 142 -8.89 -14.97 14.01
CA TYR A 142 -9.28 -16.07 13.14
C TYR A 142 -8.06 -16.81 12.57
N LYS A 143 -8.27 -18.07 12.17
CA LYS A 143 -7.21 -18.85 11.52
C LYS A 143 -6.99 -18.31 10.10
N ALA A 144 -5.80 -17.84 9.80
CA ALA A 144 -5.40 -17.41 8.47
C ALA A 144 -4.36 -18.38 7.90
N GLU A 145 -4.61 -18.88 6.70
CA GLU A 145 -3.67 -19.67 5.92
C GLU A 145 -3.50 -19.04 4.55
N PHE A 146 -2.31 -18.51 4.28
CA PHE A 146 -1.95 -17.97 2.97
C PHE A 146 -1.10 -18.98 2.22
N THR A 147 -1.39 -19.16 0.94
CA THR A 147 -0.63 -20.03 0.06
C THR A 147 -0.23 -19.31 -1.22
N TYR A 148 0.94 -19.66 -1.73
CA TYR A 148 1.63 -19.01 -2.83
C TYR A 148 1.97 -20.04 -3.89
N GLN A 149 1.78 -19.69 -5.16
CA GLN A 149 2.11 -20.57 -6.28
C GLN A 149 3.32 -20.03 -7.05
N PRO A 150 4.56 -20.40 -6.68
CA PRO A 150 5.78 -19.82 -7.27
C PRO A 150 5.99 -20.16 -8.75
N THR A 151 5.25 -21.12 -9.30
CA THR A 151 5.28 -21.47 -10.72
C THR A 151 3.85 -21.73 -11.19
N SER A 152 3.55 -21.49 -12.47
CA SER A 152 2.20 -21.69 -13.04
C SER A 152 1.66 -23.11 -12.85
N ASP A 153 2.55 -24.11 -12.90
CA ASP A 153 2.22 -25.53 -12.81
C ASP A 153 2.66 -26.18 -11.48
N GLY A 154 3.10 -25.36 -10.51
CA GLY A 154 3.61 -25.85 -9.22
C GLY A 154 2.56 -25.93 -8.13
N ASP A 155 2.88 -26.66 -7.06
CA ASP A 155 2.05 -26.75 -5.87
C ASP A 155 1.97 -25.42 -5.11
N PHE A 156 0.80 -25.15 -4.53
CA PHE A 156 0.61 -24.07 -3.59
C PHE A 156 1.42 -24.31 -2.31
N GLN A 157 2.37 -23.43 -2.02
CA GLN A 157 3.21 -23.49 -0.83
C GLN A 157 2.62 -22.61 0.27
N PRO A 158 2.51 -23.09 1.53
CA PRO A 158 2.03 -22.25 2.62
C PRO A 158 3.03 -21.15 2.93
N ILE A 159 2.60 -19.89 2.80
CA ILE A 159 3.36 -18.70 3.20
C ILE A 159 3.32 -18.57 4.73
N MET A 160 2.11 -18.70 5.28
CA MET A 160 1.83 -18.47 6.69
C MET A 160 0.62 -19.28 7.11
N ARG A 161 0.69 -19.84 8.32
CA ARG A 161 -0.46 -20.39 9.06
C ARG A 161 -0.44 -19.83 10.47
N LYS A 162 -1.28 -18.85 10.77
CA LYS A 162 -1.30 -18.17 12.08
C LYS A 162 -2.70 -17.75 12.47
N SER A 163 -2.87 -17.50 13.77
CA SER A 163 -3.97 -16.69 14.26
C SER A 163 -3.76 -15.24 13.81
N TRP A 164 -4.75 -14.68 13.12
CA TRP A 164 -4.71 -13.32 12.59
C TRP A 164 -5.77 -12.46 13.28
N TRP A 165 -5.39 -11.26 13.68
CA TRP A 165 -6.33 -10.32 14.30
C TRP A 165 -7.14 -9.61 13.22
N PHE A 166 -8.45 -9.79 13.24
CA PHE A 166 -9.40 -8.95 12.54
C PHE A 166 -9.80 -7.76 13.42
N ASP A 167 -9.82 -6.57 12.84
CA ASP A 167 -10.32 -5.38 13.52
C ASP A 167 -11.51 -4.76 12.77
N ALA A 168 -12.70 -4.93 13.34
CA ALA A 168 -13.97 -4.48 12.76
C ALA A 168 -14.13 -2.95 12.75
N THR A 169 -13.34 -2.23 13.54
CA THR A 169 -13.45 -0.77 13.70
C THR A 169 -12.44 0.01 12.88
N SER A 170 -11.63 -0.66 12.05
CA SER A 170 -10.59 -0.01 11.24
C SER A 170 -10.67 -0.46 9.79
N ARG A 171 -10.18 0.39 8.89
CA ARG A 171 -9.86 -0.02 7.51
C ARG A 171 -8.53 -0.76 7.57
N ASN A 172 -8.50 -2.02 7.14
CA ASN A 172 -7.29 -2.84 7.24
C ASN A 172 -6.57 -2.87 5.89
N LEU A 173 -5.24 -2.82 5.93
CA LEU A 173 -4.40 -2.99 4.74
C LEU A 173 -3.47 -4.18 4.95
N GLY A 174 -3.46 -5.10 3.99
CA GLY A 174 -2.60 -6.27 3.97
C GLY A 174 -1.66 -6.22 2.77
N PHE A 175 -0.37 -6.32 3.00
CA PHE A 175 0.65 -6.30 1.95
C PHE A 175 1.33 -7.66 1.86
N ILE A 176 1.36 -8.26 0.68
CA ILE A 176 2.12 -9.46 0.40
C ILE A 176 3.28 -9.07 -0.51
N VAL A 177 4.50 -9.13 0.01
CA VAL A 177 5.69 -8.67 -0.71
C VAL A 177 6.65 -9.81 -0.92
N GLU A 178 7.29 -9.80 -2.09
CA GLU A 178 8.39 -10.70 -2.38
C GLU A 178 9.57 -10.39 -1.46
N THR A 179 10.37 -11.42 -1.16
CA THR A 179 11.61 -11.25 -0.42
C THR A 179 12.70 -12.08 -1.07
N ASN A 180 13.95 -11.81 -0.73
CA ASN A 180 15.07 -12.66 -1.14
C ASN A 180 15.02 -14.09 -0.54
N ALA A 181 14.01 -14.40 0.29
CA ALA A 181 13.76 -15.75 0.78
C ALA A 181 12.80 -16.50 -0.14
N ARG A 182 12.66 -17.82 0.07
CA ARG A 182 11.82 -18.69 -0.75
C ARG A 182 10.33 -18.34 -0.75
N LEU A 183 9.84 -17.67 0.28
CA LEU A 183 8.42 -17.34 0.45
C LEU A 183 8.23 -15.82 0.66
N PRO A 184 7.12 -15.24 0.18
CA PRO A 184 6.81 -13.84 0.41
C PRO A 184 6.56 -13.56 1.90
N LYS A 185 6.64 -12.28 2.28
CA LYS A 185 6.25 -11.81 3.61
C LYS A 185 4.91 -11.10 3.56
N ILE A 186 4.18 -11.20 4.66
CA ILE A 186 2.88 -10.56 4.82
C ILE A 186 2.99 -9.50 5.92
N TYR A 187 2.57 -8.29 5.61
CA TYR A 187 2.46 -7.18 6.54
C TYR A 187 1.02 -6.72 6.65
N SER A 188 0.67 -6.12 7.77
CA SER A 188 -0.61 -5.42 7.90
C SER A 188 -0.49 -4.17 8.74
N ILE A 189 -1.32 -3.19 8.39
CA ILE A 189 -1.50 -1.93 9.10
C ILE A 189 -3.00 -1.64 9.17
N ARG A 190 -3.38 -0.85 10.18
CA ARG A 190 -4.78 -0.51 10.48
C ARG A 190 -4.94 0.99 10.46
N ASP A 191 -5.88 1.45 9.66
CA ASP A 191 -6.26 2.85 9.56
C ASP A 191 -7.52 3.07 10.42
N HIS A 192 -7.32 3.80 11.52
CA HIS A 192 -8.34 4.16 12.50
C HIS A 192 -8.89 5.57 12.30
N ARG A 193 -8.56 6.23 11.19
CA ARG A 193 -9.12 7.54 10.86
C ARG A 193 -10.60 7.38 10.52
N ASP A 194 -11.41 8.30 11.04
CA ASP A 194 -12.85 8.41 10.77
C ASP A 194 -13.15 8.83 9.33
#